data_AF-A0A1X7VA54-F1
#
_entry.id   AF-A0A1X7VA54-F1
#
_cell.length_a   1.000
_cell.length_b   1.000
_cell.length_c   1.000
_cell.angle_alpha   90.00
_cell.angle_beta   90.00
_cell.angle_gamma   90.00
#
_symmetry.space_group_name_H-M   'P 1'
#
loop_
_entity.id
_entity.type
_entity.pdbx_description
1 polymer ?
#
loop_
_entity_poly.entity_id
_entity_poly.type
_entity_poly.pdbx_seq_one_letter_code
_entity_poly.pdbx_strand_id
1 'polypeptide(L)'
;MVPDDFYAFIGIFIYLGYRKIPRYRLMWKLTSLCYDLVISEVFSRNRFESFLAFLHVVEDTEKKLIGFGDKLCKVRPLNDHIMEKCQELYQPHCELSIDERMVRSNDRFYFRQYI
;
A
#
# COMPACT_ATOMS: atom_id res chain seq x y z
N MET A 1 -11.19 5.62 12.01
CA MET A 1 -11.38 5.27 10.58
C MET A 1 -12.59 4.35 10.50
N VAL A 2 -13.55 4.60 9.60
CA VAL A 2 -14.66 3.67 9.39
C VAL A 2 -14.15 2.52 8.51
N PRO A 3 -14.45 1.24 8.81
CA PRO A 3 -13.96 0.10 8.01
C PRO A 3 -14.28 0.22 6.51
N ASP A 4 -15.49 0.68 6.18
CA ASP A 4 -15.93 0.84 4.79
C ASP A 4 -15.07 1.83 4.00
N ASP A 5 -14.66 2.94 4.62
CA ASP A 5 -13.74 3.90 4.00
C ASP A 5 -12.39 3.24 3.67
N PHE A 6 -11.90 2.35 4.55
CA PHE A 6 -10.64 1.68 4.32
C PHE A 6 -10.75 0.64 3.21
N TYR A 7 -11.84 -0.12 3.16
CA TYR A 7 -12.10 -1.03 2.04
C TYR A 7 -12.20 -0.28 0.71
N ALA A 8 -12.88 0.87 0.69
CA ALA A 8 -12.93 1.73 -0.47
C ALA A 8 -11.52 2.24 -0.87
N PHE A 9 -10.71 2.65 0.09
CA PHE A 9 -9.32 3.09 -0.14
C PHE A 9 -8.46 1.99 -0.75
N ILE A 10 -8.52 0.76 -0.24
CA ILE A 10 -7.84 -0.41 -0.81
C ILE A 10 -8.39 -0.74 -2.21
N GLY A 11 -9.71 -0.66 -2.40
CA GLY A 11 -10.36 -0.85 -3.69
C GLY A 11 -9.84 0.11 -4.76
N ILE A 12 -9.60 1.38 -4.42
CA ILE A 12 -8.99 2.36 -5.32
C ILE A 12 -7.57 1.94 -5.73
N PHE A 13 -6.76 1.37 -4.83
CA PHE A 13 -5.43 0.88 -5.20
C PHE A 13 -5.47 -0.31 -6.15
N ILE A 14 -6.39 -1.25 -5.94
CA ILE A 14 -6.60 -2.37 -6.86
C ILE A 14 -7.01 -1.83 -8.24
N TYR A 15 -7.94 -0.86 -8.25
CA TYR A 15 -8.37 -0.18 -9.48
C TYR A 15 -7.22 0.53 -10.21
N LEU A 16 -6.35 1.24 -9.48
CA LEU A 16 -5.15 1.88 -10.03
C LEU A 16 -4.12 0.88 -10.57
N GLY A 17 -4.08 -0.35 -10.02
CA GLY A 17 -3.28 -1.44 -10.56
C GLY A 17 -3.74 -1.87 -11.95
N TYR A 18 -5.05 -1.83 -12.20
CA TYR A 18 -5.66 -2.10 -13.50
C TYR A 18 -5.56 -0.89 -14.45
N ARG A 19 -6.00 0.29 -14.01
CA ARG A 19 -5.99 1.53 -14.80
C ARG A 19 -4.69 2.30 -14.58
N LYS A 20 -3.76 2.18 -15.52
CA LYS A 20 -2.49 2.92 -15.48
C LYS A 20 -2.71 4.40 -15.78
N ILE A 21 -2.62 5.24 -14.75
CA ILE A 21 -2.75 6.70 -14.84
C ILE A 21 -1.40 7.35 -14.53
N PRO A 22 -0.95 8.36 -15.29
CA PRO A 22 0.37 8.97 -15.06
C PRO A 22 0.50 9.67 -13.70
N ARG A 23 -0.60 10.21 -13.16
CA ARG A 23 -0.68 10.82 -11.83
C ARG A 23 -2.06 10.60 -11.24
N TYR A 24 -2.14 10.02 -10.03
CA TYR A 24 -3.42 9.70 -9.38
C TYR A 24 -4.35 10.92 -9.25
N ARG A 25 -3.79 12.12 -8.99
CA ARG A 25 -4.57 13.38 -8.86
C ARG A 25 -5.43 13.72 -10.07
N LEU A 26 -5.09 13.20 -11.25
CA LEU A 26 -5.85 13.46 -12.48
C LEU A 26 -7.24 12.81 -12.46
N MET A 27 -7.47 11.78 -11.65
CA MET A 27 -8.78 11.15 -11.49
C MET A 27 -9.86 12.12 -11.00
N TRP A 28 -9.46 13.16 -10.26
CA TRP A 28 -10.37 14.19 -9.74
C TRP A 28 -10.37 15.49 -10.56
N LYS A 29 -9.65 15.54 -11.68
CA LYS A 29 -9.60 16.74 -12.53
C LYS A 29 -10.54 16.58 -13.71
N LEU A 30 -11.71 17.24 -13.67
CA LEU A 30 -12.74 17.19 -14.72
C LEU A 30 -12.21 17.44 -16.14
N THR A 31 -11.21 18.31 -16.30
CA THR A 31 -10.63 18.62 -17.62
C THR A 31 -9.60 17.58 -18.09
N SER A 32 -9.33 16.53 -17.32
CA SER A 32 -8.36 15.50 -17.66
C SER A 32 -9.04 14.34 -18.37
N LEU A 33 -8.38 13.79 -19.40
CA LEU A 33 -8.77 12.51 -20.00
C LEU A 33 -8.71 11.34 -19.00
N CYS A 34 -8.03 11.53 -17.87
CA CYS A 34 -7.97 10.57 -16.78
C CYS A 34 -9.02 10.81 -15.70
N TYR A 35 -9.93 11.78 -15.86
CA TYR A 35 -11.05 11.97 -14.94
C TYR A 35 -11.81 10.66 -14.79
N ASP A 36 -12.22 10.37 -13.55
CA ASP A 36 -12.87 9.13 -13.21
C ASP A 36 -14.08 9.43 -12.33
N LEU A 37 -15.27 9.25 -12.90
CA LEU A 37 -16.52 9.50 -12.20
C LEU A 37 -16.61 8.62 -10.96
N VAL A 38 -16.33 7.32 -11.10
CA VAL A 38 -16.44 6.33 -10.02
C VAL A 38 -15.54 6.69 -8.87
N ILE A 39 -14.26 6.99 -9.14
CA ILE A 39 -13.31 7.34 -8.08
C ILE A 39 -13.67 8.68 -7.42
N SER A 40 -14.18 9.64 -8.21
CA SER A 40 -14.60 10.93 -7.68
C SER A 40 -15.85 10.87 -6.80
N GLU A 41 -16.72 9.88 -7.02
CA GLU A 41 -17.90 9.59 -6.19
C GLU A 41 -17.52 8.85 -4.90
N VAL A 42 -16.54 7.93 -4.96
CA VAL A 42 -16.09 7.16 -3.79
C VAL A 42 -15.40 8.06 -2.75
N PHE A 43 -14.44 8.89 -3.19
CA PHE A 43 -13.77 9.85 -2.31
C PHE A 43 -13.59 11.19 -2.97
N SER A 44 -13.60 12.26 -2.18
CA SER A 44 -12.99 13.51 -2.60
C SER A 44 -11.46 13.35 -2.68
N ARG A 45 -10.80 14.11 -3.56
CA ARG A 45 -9.34 14.13 -3.67
C ARG A 45 -8.66 14.32 -2.32
N ASN A 46 -9.15 15.30 -1.54
CA ASN A 46 -8.57 15.65 -0.24
C ASN A 46 -8.74 14.51 0.78
N ARG A 47 -9.85 13.77 0.72
CA ARG A 47 -10.07 12.59 1.58
C ARG A 47 -9.09 11.48 1.24
N PHE A 48 -8.92 11.17 -0.04
CA PHE A 48 -7.94 10.19 -0.50
C PHE A 48 -6.50 10.58 -0.11
N GLU A 49 -6.13 11.85 -0.30
CA GLU A 49 -4.81 12.37 0.12
C GLU A 49 -4.60 12.32 1.63
N SER A 50 -5.66 12.51 2.43
CA SER A 50 -5.58 12.34 3.88
C SER A 50 -5.28 10.88 4.25
N PHE A 51 -5.91 9.91 3.58
CA PHE A 51 -5.55 8.50 3.78
C PHE A 51 -4.09 8.21 3.42
N LEU A 52 -3.61 8.73 2.29
CA LEU A 52 -2.20 8.58 1.89
C LEU A 52 -1.23 9.16 2.93
N ALA A 53 -1.58 10.29 3.55
CA ALA A 53 -0.72 11.00 4.50
C ALA A 53 -0.71 10.38 5.91
N PHE A 54 -1.83 9.80 6.34
CA PHE A 54 -2.05 9.38 7.73
C PHE A 54 -2.21 7.87 7.92
N LEU A 55 -2.01 7.06 6.88
CA LEU A 55 -2.02 5.60 7.02
C LEU A 55 -0.87 5.17 7.94
N HIS A 56 -1.24 4.53 9.04
CA HIS A 56 -0.32 4.06 10.07
C HIS A 56 -0.81 2.72 10.59
N VAL A 57 0.09 1.74 10.66
CA VAL A 57 -0.26 0.33 10.90
C VAL A 57 0.26 -0.19 12.24
N VAL A 58 1.07 0.60 12.95
CA VAL A 58 1.80 0.16 14.16
C VAL A 58 1.79 1.26 15.18
N GLU A 59 1.13 1.07 16.33
CA GLU A 59 0.99 2.11 17.35
C GLU A 59 2.34 2.68 17.83
N ASP A 60 2.39 3.97 18.14
CA ASP A 60 3.63 4.64 18.56
C ASP A 60 4.15 4.12 19.92
N THR A 61 3.25 3.57 20.74
CA THR A 61 3.53 2.88 22.00
C THR A 61 4.31 1.58 21.77
N GLU A 62 3.97 0.83 20.72
CA GLU A 62 4.65 -0.42 20.32
C GLU A 62 6.03 -0.15 19.72
N LYS A 63 6.24 1.01 19.08
CA LYS A 63 7.56 1.38 18.52
C LYS A 63 8.68 1.47 19.56
N LYS A 64 8.36 1.70 20.84
CA LYS A 64 9.37 1.68 21.93
C LYS A 64 9.74 0.25 22.33
N LEU A 65 8.88 -0.73 22.07
CA LEU A 65 9.07 -2.16 22.36
C LEU A 65 9.63 -2.92 21.15
N ILE A 66 9.36 -2.45 19.93
CA ILE A 66 9.93 -2.96 18.67
C ILE A 66 11.37 -2.45 18.57
N GLY A 67 12.26 -3.15 19.28
CA GLY A 67 13.63 -2.76 19.50
C GLY A 67 14.62 -3.02 18.36
N PHE A 68 15.86 -2.60 18.63
CA PHE A 68 17.10 -3.25 18.21
C PHE A 68 17.34 -3.48 16.70
N GLY A 69 16.95 -2.52 15.85
CA GLY A 69 17.48 -2.45 14.48
C GLY A 69 16.62 -3.06 13.38
N ASP A 70 15.37 -3.45 13.67
CA ASP A 70 14.41 -3.79 12.62
C ASP A 70 14.01 -2.54 11.81
N LYS A 71 14.52 -2.45 10.58
CA LYS A 71 14.25 -1.33 9.67
C LYS A 71 12.82 -1.33 9.10
N LEU A 72 12.08 -2.42 9.24
CA LEU A 72 10.70 -2.58 8.75
C LEU A 72 9.65 -2.49 9.86
N CYS A 73 10.04 -2.11 11.08
CA CYS A 73 9.17 -2.07 12.26
C CYS A 73 7.81 -1.39 12.04
N LYS A 74 7.74 -0.32 11.21
CA LYS A 74 6.52 0.45 10.94
C LYS A 74 5.47 -0.27 10.08
N VAL A 75 5.85 -1.37 9.44
CA VAL A 75 4.96 -2.16 8.56
C VAL A 75 4.98 -3.66 8.91
N ARG A 76 5.77 -4.05 9.92
CA ARG A 76 6.01 -5.44 10.31
C ARG A 76 4.70 -6.21 10.58
N PRO A 77 3.74 -5.71 11.39
CA PRO A 77 2.50 -6.45 11.65
C PRO A 77 1.68 -6.72 10.39
N LEU A 78 1.66 -5.77 9.44
CA LEU A 78 0.97 -5.96 8.17
C LEU A 78 1.66 -7.01 7.31
N ASN A 79 3.00 -6.95 7.22
CA ASN A 79 3.78 -7.91 6.46
C ASN A 79 3.60 -9.34 7.00
N ASP A 80 3.66 -9.49 8.32
CA ASP A 80 3.56 -10.79 8.97
C ASP A 80 2.15 -11.37 8.79
N HIS A 81 1.12 -10.53 8.90
CA HIS A 81 -0.26 -10.93 8.62
C HIS A 81 -0.47 -11.37 7.16
N ILE A 82 0.09 -10.66 6.18
CA ILE A 82 0.02 -11.05 4.77
C ILE A 82 0.72 -12.39 4.55
N MET A 83 1.91 -12.56 5.11
CA MET A 83 2.69 -13.80 4.98
C MET A 83 1.96 -15.00 5.57
N GLU A 84 1.40 -14.85 6.78
CA GLU A 84 0.57 -15.85 7.44
C GLU A 84 -0.61 -16.25 6.55
N LYS A 85 -1.36 -15.28 6.02
CA LYS A 85 -2.51 -15.56 5.16
C LYS A 85 -2.13 -16.21 3.84
N CYS A 86 -1.02 -15.81 3.22
CA CYS A 86 -0.53 -16.47 2.00
C CYS A 86 -0.18 -17.94 2.24
N GLN A 87 0.45 -18.26 3.38
CA GLN A 87 0.81 -19.64 3.74
C GLN A 87 -0.41 -20.49 4.11
N GLU A 88 -1.40 -19.89 4.78
CA GLU A 88 -2.65 -20.56 5.15
C GLU A 88 -3.50 -20.89 3.90
N LEU A 89 -3.58 -19.96 2.95
CA LEU A 89 -4.49 -20.06 1.80
C LEU A 89 -3.92 -20.84 0.62
N TYR A 90 -2.61 -21.06 0.56
CA TYR A 90 -1.97 -21.72 -0.57
C TYR A 90 -0.83 -22.64 -0.13
N GLN A 91 -0.95 -23.92 -0.48
CA GLN A 91 0.15 -24.88 -0.37
C GLN A 91 0.81 -25.07 -1.74
N PRO A 92 2.10 -24.73 -1.89
CA PRO A 92 2.79 -24.94 -3.16
C PRO A 92 2.97 -26.43 -3.48
N HIS A 93 3.05 -26.75 -4.77
CA HIS A 93 3.38 -28.09 -5.25
C HIS A 93 4.92 -28.26 -5.31
N CYS A 94 5.44 -29.02 -6.30
CA CYS A 94 6.81 -29.50 -6.29
C CYS A 94 7.81 -28.52 -6.92
N GLU A 95 7.38 -27.71 -7.89
CA GLU A 95 8.26 -26.78 -8.58
C GLU A 95 8.14 -25.38 -7.97
N LEU A 96 9.21 -24.95 -7.29
CA LEU A 96 9.31 -23.65 -6.66
C LEU A 96 10.49 -22.87 -7.23
N SER A 97 10.25 -21.60 -7.54
CA SER A 97 11.30 -20.64 -7.91
C SER A 97 11.46 -19.61 -6.80
N ILE A 98 12.71 -19.36 -6.41
CA ILE A 98 13.06 -18.29 -5.47
C ILE A 98 13.82 -17.23 -6.25
N ASP A 99 13.32 -16.00 -6.19
CA ASP A 99 13.93 -14.86 -6.86
C ASP A 99 13.75 -13.60 -6.00
N GLU A 100 14.58 -12.59 -6.25
CA GLU A 100 14.53 -11.30 -5.57
C GLU A 100 13.63 -10.32 -6.33
N ARG A 101 12.73 -9.66 -5.62
CA ARG A 101 11.91 -8.59 -6.20
C ARG A 101 12.32 -7.23 -5.64
N MET A 102 12.69 -6.34 -6.55
CA MET A 102 12.98 -4.94 -6.23
C MET A 102 11.75 -4.05 -6.41
N VAL A 103 11.50 -3.19 -5.43
CA VAL A 103 10.52 -2.10 -5.54
C VAL A 103 11.27 -0.79 -5.70
N ARG A 104 11.09 -0.14 -6.86
CA ARG A 104 11.75 1.13 -7.14
C ARG A 104 11.22 2.22 -6.20
N SER A 105 12.11 2.84 -5.45
CA SER A 105 11.82 4.06 -4.71
C SER A 105 13.00 5.03 -4.81
N ASN A 106 12.66 6.33 -4.88
CA ASN A 106 13.64 7.41 -4.79
C ASN A 106 13.78 7.94 -3.35
N ASP A 107 13.00 7.43 -2.41
CA ASP A 107 13.00 7.86 -1.03
C ASP A 107 14.26 7.38 -0.29
N ARG A 108 14.48 8.00 0.87
CA ARG A 108 15.65 7.75 1.72
C ARG A 108 15.35 6.63 2.70
N PHE A 109 15.49 5.40 2.26
CA PHE A 109 15.46 4.21 3.12
C PHE A 109 16.88 3.72 3.40
N TYR A 110 17.12 3.28 4.63
CA TYR A 110 18.42 2.75 5.03
C TYR A 110 18.79 1.44 4.28
N PHE A 111 17.80 0.69 3.80
CA PHE A 111 17.96 -0.58 3.08
C PHE A 111 17.72 -0.47 1.57
N ARG A 112 17.77 0.75 1.02
CA ARG A 112 17.70 0.94 -0.44
C ARG A 112 18.96 0.39 -1.11
N GLN A 113 18.79 -0.46 -2.12
CA GLN A 113 19.88 -0.96 -2.95
C GLN A 113 19.87 -0.27 -4.32
N TYR A 114 21.06 -0.14 -4.90
CA TYR A 114 21.26 0.29 -6.29
C TYR A 114 21.74 -0.93 -7.06
N ILE A 115 20.90 -1.41 -7.98
CA ILE A 115 21.17 -2.53 -8.88
C ILE A 115 21.10 -1.98 -10.30
#